data_AF-A0A6V7X461-F1
#
_entry.id   AF-A0A6V7X461-F1
#
_cell.length_a   1.000
_cell.length_b   1.000
_cell.length_c   1.000
_cell.angle_alpha   90.00
_cell.angle_beta   90.00
_cell.angle_gamma   90.00
#
_symmetry.space_group_name_H-M   'P 1'
#
loop_
_entity.id
_entity.type
_entity.pdbx_description
1 polymer ?
#
loop_
_entity_poly.entity_id
_entity_poly.type
_entity_poly.pdbx_seq_one_letter_code
_entity_poly.pdbx_strand_id
1 'polypeptide(L)'
;MLLHRVILTIAALFILIISEMGVSQSEEIQGIRPVYRERGIGAGHAPHLDGIVCGIHIHGTDHCPKEKTCGYIDEGNGWTCSPSADGIFCTDTKSFCPKGYVCSKLNKNLCIPRGIIECNATVDCGSKNYNCRNGICIEQHISTLEQINLFKATNDQAKNSEKIKGKEAVDIQANHANSIKNDLHPNQASNIASNSLNGEEGVDLFELTSIDEFKCLKENLSVKFVIVRASRSNGYFDSNAVANIMNAWAAGINEVDIYIFPCVKPKLVENVICDNARGTIIQTLNKLENNNAKFGNVWLDIEELKDKSHWYKDKTKNLEFIEAFCFC
;
A
#
# COMPACT_ATOMS: atom_id res chain seq x y z
N MET A 1 -32.69 36.03 -41.19
CA MET A 1 -33.23 36.16 -39.82
C MET A 1 -33.62 34.83 -39.15
N LEU A 2 -34.07 33.80 -39.88
CA LEU A 2 -34.42 32.49 -39.26
C LEU A 2 -33.20 31.73 -38.70
N LEU A 3 -32.05 31.75 -39.38
CA LEU A 3 -30.86 30.99 -38.97
C LEU A 3 -30.25 31.48 -37.65
N HIS A 4 -30.34 32.79 -37.38
CA HIS A 4 -29.84 33.39 -36.14
C HIS A 4 -30.71 33.01 -34.92
N ARG A 5 -32.02 32.82 -35.12
CA ARG A 5 -32.93 32.39 -34.06
C ARG A 5 -32.73 30.93 -33.69
N VAL A 6 -32.44 30.05 -34.66
CA VAL A 6 -32.18 28.62 -34.41
C VAL A 6 -30.88 28.40 -33.63
N ILE A 7 -29.82 29.16 -33.92
CA ILE A 7 -28.54 29.08 -33.19
C ILE A 7 -28.70 29.54 -31.73
N LEU A 8 -29.45 30.61 -31.48
CA LEU A 8 -29.74 31.08 -30.12
C LEU A 8 -30.57 30.09 -29.31
N THR A 9 -31.51 29.37 -29.93
CA THR A 9 -32.31 28.35 -29.24
C THR A 9 -31.50 27.10 -28.90
N ILE A 10 -30.59 26.67 -29.79
CA ILE A 10 -29.70 25.52 -29.52
C ILE A 10 -28.66 25.85 -28.44
N ALA A 11 -28.11 27.08 -28.43
CA ALA A 11 -27.21 27.54 -27.38
C ALA A 11 -27.91 27.64 -26.01
N ALA A 12 -29.15 28.10 -25.97
CA ALA A 12 -29.95 28.11 -24.73
C ALA A 12 -30.28 26.69 -24.23
N LEU A 13 -30.53 25.75 -25.14
CA LEU A 13 -30.76 24.33 -24.78
C LEU A 13 -29.48 23.67 -24.25
N PHE A 14 -28.31 24.01 -24.79
CA PHE A 14 -27.02 23.52 -24.28
C PHE A 14 -26.67 24.10 -22.90
N ILE A 15 -27.05 25.34 -22.61
CA ILE A 15 -26.84 25.97 -21.29
C ILE A 15 -27.78 25.36 -20.24
N LEU A 16 -29.01 25.00 -20.60
CA LEU A 16 -29.96 24.33 -19.70
C LEU A 16 -29.58 22.88 -19.37
N ILE A 17 -29.00 22.14 -20.32
CA ILE A 17 -28.53 20.76 -20.07
C ILE A 17 -27.32 20.73 -19.13
N ILE A 18 -26.46 21.77 -19.14
CA ILE A 18 -25.34 21.86 -18.19
C ILE A 18 -25.82 22.21 -16.77
N SER A 19 -26.98 22.84 -16.59
CA SER A 19 -27.52 23.12 -15.24
C SER A 19 -28.24 21.93 -14.57
N GLU A 20 -28.59 20.88 -15.33
CA GLU A 20 -29.28 19.68 -14.80
C GLU A 20 -28.34 18.48 -14.55
N MET A 21 -27.06 18.58 -14.92
CA MET A 21 -26.04 17.71 -14.36
C MET A 21 -25.69 18.22 -12.97
N GLY A 22 -26.57 17.91 -12.01
CA GLY A 22 -26.33 18.06 -10.58
C GLY A 22 -25.12 17.24 -10.16
N VAL A 23 -23.93 17.76 -10.44
CA VAL A 23 -22.74 17.48 -9.64
C VAL A 23 -23.10 18.02 -8.28
N SER A 24 -23.52 17.11 -7.41
CA SER A 24 -23.50 17.29 -5.96
C SER A 24 -22.09 17.76 -5.60
N GLN A 25 -21.88 19.08 -5.59
CA GLN A 25 -20.78 19.68 -4.88
C GLN A 25 -21.11 19.45 -3.41
N SER A 26 -20.58 18.35 -2.86
CA SER A 26 -20.35 18.28 -1.43
C SER A 26 -19.39 19.43 -1.12
N GLU A 27 -19.95 20.54 -0.64
CA GLU A 27 -19.21 21.70 -0.15
C GLU A 27 -18.20 21.24 0.89
N GLU A 28 -16.94 21.19 0.45
CA GLU A 28 -15.77 20.98 1.28
C GLU A 28 -15.36 22.35 1.81
N ILE A 29 -15.70 22.58 3.08
CA ILE A 29 -15.59 23.89 3.72
C ILE A 29 -14.12 24.12 4.08
N GLN A 30 -13.54 25.18 3.49
CA GLN A 30 -12.20 25.78 3.72
C GLN A 30 -10.99 24.98 3.20
N GLY A 31 -10.31 25.56 2.20
CA GLY A 31 -9.20 24.95 1.45
C GLY A 31 -7.89 24.75 2.19
N ILE A 32 -7.67 25.43 3.32
CA ILE A 32 -6.48 25.34 4.17
C ILE A 32 -6.94 25.32 5.62
N ARG A 33 -6.50 24.32 6.38
CA ARG A 33 -6.87 24.13 7.79
C ARG A 33 -5.62 23.96 8.64
N PRO A 34 -5.53 24.59 9.83
CA PRO A 34 -4.39 24.42 10.72
C PRO A 34 -4.42 23.03 11.37
N VAL A 35 -3.26 22.39 11.47
CA VAL A 35 -3.09 21.09 12.14
C VAL A 35 -1.93 21.16 13.12
N TYR A 36 -2.03 20.39 14.19
CA TYR A 36 -1.01 20.32 15.24
C TYR A 36 -0.52 18.88 15.36
N ARG A 37 0.79 18.71 15.39
CA ARG A 37 1.42 17.40 15.61
C ARG A 37 2.30 17.49 16.84
N GLU A 38 2.02 16.69 17.87
CA GLU A 38 2.90 16.59 19.02
C GLU A 38 4.25 15.99 18.58
N ARG A 39 5.37 16.64 18.91
CA ARG A 39 6.62 15.91 19.01
C ARG A 39 6.52 15.03 20.24
N GLY A 40 6.13 13.77 20.05
CA GLY A 40 6.30 12.76 21.08
C GLY A 40 7.73 12.83 21.62
N ILE A 41 7.88 12.73 22.95
CA ILE A 41 9.17 12.52 23.61
C ILE A 41 9.72 11.19 23.08
N GLY A 42 10.43 11.24 21.95
CA GLY A 42 10.77 10.04 21.18
C GLY A 42 10.65 10.16 19.66
N ALA A 43 10.88 11.33 19.06
CA ALA A 43 11.40 11.41 17.69
C ALA A 43 12.55 12.42 17.67
N GLY A 44 13.64 12.10 18.40
CA GLY A 44 14.94 12.55 17.93
C GLY A 44 15.07 12.12 16.47
N HIS A 45 15.82 12.88 15.65
CA HIS A 45 16.29 12.47 14.32
C HIS A 45 16.12 10.98 14.18
N ALA A 46 15.13 10.53 13.39
CA ALA A 46 14.85 9.10 13.30
C ALA A 46 16.21 8.45 13.13
N PRO A 47 16.73 7.69 14.12
CA PRO A 47 17.85 6.84 13.83
C PRO A 47 17.36 6.04 12.63
N HIS A 48 18.22 5.82 11.66
CA HIS A 48 17.98 4.91 10.58
C HIS A 48 17.31 3.64 11.17
N LEU A 49 15.98 3.60 11.21
CA LEU A 49 15.25 2.51 11.86
C LEU A 49 15.27 1.47 10.76
N ASP A 50 16.28 0.61 10.86
CA ASP A 50 16.49 -0.48 9.92
C ASP A 50 15.44 -1.57 10.21
N GLY A 51 14.16 -1.26 10.00
CA GLY A 51 13.06 -2.22 10.13
C GLY A 51 11.74 -1.74 9.53
N ILE A 52 10.88 -2.68 9.18
CA ILE A 52 9.49 -2.47 8.79
C ILE A 52 8.63 -2.48 10.06
N VAL A 53 7.74 -1.50 10.23
CA VAL A 53 6.79 -1.47 11.35
C VAL A 53 5.68 -2.49 11.05
N CYS A 54 5.49 -3.45 11.96
CA CYS A 54 4.59 -4.59 11.82
C CYS A 54 3.23 -4.28 12.46
N GLY A 55 3.20 -3.60 13.61
CA GLY A 55 1.96 -3.19 14.27
C GLY A 55 2.17 -2.06 15.27
N ILE A 56 1.11 -1.29 15.55
CA ILE A 56 1.10 -0.23 16.56
C ILE A 56 0.16 -0.67 17.70
N HIS A 57 0.72 -0.80 18.89
CA HIS A 57 -0.01 -1.16 20.11
C HIS A 57 0.11 -0.05 21.16
N ILE A 58 -0.82 -0.03 22.12
CA ILE A 58 -0.88 0.95 23.22
C ILE A 58 0.43 0.96 24.05
N HIS A 59 1.23 -0.11 23.96
CA HIS A 59 2.50 -0.29 24.68
C HIS A 59 3.75 -0.28 23.79
N GLY A 60 3.65 0.03 22.49
CA GLY A 60 4.80 0.11 21.59
C GLY A 60 4.51 -0.35 20.17
N THR A 61 5.54 -0.37 19.33
CA THR A 61 5.47 -0.80 17.93
C THR A 61 6.28 -2.07 17.70
N ASP A 62 5.65 -3.07 17.07
CA ASP A 62 6.34 -4.27 16.63
C ASP A 62 7.14 -3.95 15.37
N HIS A 63 8.40 -4.40 15.33
CA HIS A 63 9.30 -4.16 14.19
C HIS A 63 9.92 -5.46 13.70
N CYS A 64 10.06 -5.52 12.38
CA CYS A 64 10.65 -6.61 11.65
C CYS A 64 11.90 -6.04 10.96
N PRO A 65 13.06 -6.72 10.95
CA PRO A 65 14.23 -6.26 10.20
C PRO A 65 13.89 -5.93 8.73
N LYS A 66 14.60 -4.97 8.10
CA LYS A 66 14.37 -4.55 6.70
C LYS A 66 14.31 -5.71 5.69
N GLU A 67 14.99 -6.80 5.99
CA GLU A 67 15.07 -8.00 5.16
C GLU A 67 13.96 -9.02 5.47
N LYS A 68 12.87 -8.60 6.14
CA LYS A 68 11.76 -9.46 6.55
C LYS A 68 10.43 -8.73 6.34
N THR A 69 9.35 -9.49 6.28
CA THR A 69 7.97 -9.01 6.14
C THR A 69 7.16 -9.29 7.39
N CYS A 70 6.16 -8.45 7.64
CA CYS A 70 5.27 -8.54 8.79
C CYS A 70 4.17 -9.59 8.54
N GLY A 71 3.84 -10.37 9.56
CA GLY A 71 2.69 -11.28 9.54
C GLY A 71 2.01 -11.33 10.89
N TYR A 72 0.69 -11.49 10.92
CA TYR A 72 -0.10 -11.53 12.16
C TYR A 72 -0.53 -12.97 12.48
N ILE A 73 -0.11 -13.51 13.63
CA ILE A 73 -0.45 -14.88 14.04
C ILE A 73 -1.64 -14.86 15.00
N ASP A 74 -2.75 -15.52 14.63
CA ASP A 74 -3.96 -15.58 15.46
C ASP A 74 -3.73 -16.39 16.74
N GLU A 75 -2.97 -17.49 16.66
CA GLU A 75 -2.70 -18.35 17.83
C GLU A 75 -1.89 -17.68 18.94
N GLY A 76 -1.19 -16.59 18.61
CA GLY A 76 -0.41 -15.80 19.55
C GLY A 76 -0.99 -14.42 19.84
N ASN A 77 -2.07 -14.00 19.13
CA ASN A 77 -2.56 -12.63 19.10
C ASN A 77 -1.43 -11.59 18.96
N GLY A 78 -0.53 -11.80 18.00
CA GLY A 78 0.66 -10.97 17.88
C GLY A 78 1.32 -10.99 16.51
N TRP A 79 2.14 -9.96 16.27
CA TRP A 79 2.94 -9.84 15.06
C TRP A 79 4.20 -10.71 15.12
N THR A 80 4.60 -11.19 13.95
CA THR A 80 5.85 -11.93 13.75
C THR A 80 6.56 -11.44 12.50
N CYS A 81 7.86 -11.73 12.42
CA CYS A 81 8.66 -11.45 11.25
C CYS A 81 8.79 -12.71 10.40
N SER A 82 8.65 -12.57 9.08
CA SER A 82 8.92 -13.66 8.16
C SER A 82 10.40 -14.06 8.17
N PRO A 83 10.73 -15.27 7.68
CA PRO A 83 12.12 -15.69 7.51
C PRO A 83 12.90 -14.88 6.45
N SER A 84 12.21 -14.17 5.55
CA SER A 84 12.82 -13.51 4.38
C SER A 84 12.00 -12.33 3.86
N ALA A 85 12.64 -11.37 3.19
CA ALA A 85 12.03 -10.11 2.71
C ALA A 85 10.87 -10.31 1.72
N ASP A 86 10.79 -11.48 1.08
CA ASP A 86 9.75 -11.82 0.12
C ASP A 86 8.74 -12.85 0.66
N GLY A 87 8.75 -13.09 1.98
CA GLY A 87 7.87 -14.07 2.62
C GLY A 87 6.42 -13.62 2.54
N ILE A 88 5.55 -14.46 1.97
CA ILE A 88 4.10 -14.21 1.93
C ILE A 88 3.44 -14.94 3.08
N PHE A 89 2.60 -14.22 3.83
CA PHE A 89 1.87 -14.78 4.95
C PHE A 89 0.63 -15.54 4.47
N CYS A 90 0.43 -16.75 4.99
CA CYS A 90 -0.72 -17.57 4.66
C CYS A 90 -1.94 -17.21 5.52
N THR A 91 -3.13 -17.44 4.98
CA THR A 91 -4.41 -17.18 5.67
C THR A 91 -4.67 -18.13 6.84
N ASP A 92 -3.82 -19.13 7.04
CA ASP A 92 -3.82 -20.02 8.20
C ASP A 92 -3.18 -19.38 9.43
N THR A 93 -2.64 -18.18 9.25
CA THR A 93 -1.95 -17.35 10.23
C THR A 93 -0.75 -18.01 10.92
N LYS A 94 -0.20 -19.06 10.30
CA LYS A 94 0.89 -19.88 10.87
C LYS A 94 2.05 -20.11 9.91
N SER A 95 1.82 -20.00 8.60
CA SER A 95 2.77 -20.42 7.58
C SER A 95 3.29 -19.26 6.72
N PHE A 96 4.54 -19.38 6.27
CA PHE A 96 5.18 -18.47 5.32
C PHE A 96 5.54 -19.20 4.03
N CYS A 97 5.27 -18.57 2.88
CA CYS A 97 5.77 -19.05 1.60
C CYS A 97 6.95 -18.20 1.10
N PRO A 98 8.01 -18.84 0.56
CA PRO A 98 9.17 -18.14 0.03
C PRO A 98 8.84 -17.40 -1.27
N LYS A 99 9.78 -16.54 -1.71
CA LYS A 99 9.68 -15.83 -2.99
C LYS A 99 9.34 -16.78 -4.13
N GLY A 100 8.37 -16.39 -4.95
CA GLY A 100 7.93 -17.18 -6.11
C GLY A 100 6.91 -18.25 -5.79
N TYR A 101 6.46 -18.35 -4.53
CA TYR A 101 5.39 -19.25 -4.11
C TYR A 101 4.21 -18.46 -3.55
N VAL A 102 3.02 -19.07 -3.54
CA VAL A 102 1.82 -18.57 -2.89
C VAL A 102 1.25 -19.65 -1.98
N CYS A 103 0.47 -19.24 -0.99
CA CYS A 103 -0.16 -20.18 -0.07
C CYS A 103 -1.26 -20.97 -0.78
N SER A 104 -1.24 -22.28 -0.60
CA SER A 104 -2.28 -23.17 -1.10
C SER A 104 -3.60 -22.86 -0.42
N LYS A 105 -4.66 -22.70 -1.22
CA LYS A 105 -6.04 -22.54 -0.74
C LYS A 105 -6.64 -23.89 -0.31
N LEU A 106 -6.11 -24.99 -0.84
CA LEU A 106 -6.58 -26.34 -0.58
C LEU A 106 -5.87 -27.02 0.60
N ASN A 107 -4.58 -26.74 0.79
CA ASN A 107 -3.77 -27.28 1.87
C ASN A 107 -2.95 -26.16 2.52
N LYS A 108 -3.44 -25.67 3.67
CA LYS A 108 -2.87 -24.53 4.40
C LYS A 108 -1.37 -24.65 4.71
N ASN A 109 -0.83 -25.87 4.79
CA ASN A 109 0.59 -26.13 5.07
C ASN A 109 1.47 -26.22 3.81
N LEU A 110 0.93 -25.93 2.62
CA LEU A 110 1.62 -26.09 1.34
C LEU A 110 1.83 -24.75 0.64
N CYS A 111 3.06 -24.55 0.16
CA CYS A 111 3.41 -23.46 -0.74
C CYS A 111 3.44 -23.96 -2.18
N ILE A 112 2.66 -23.33 -3.06
CA ILE A 112 2.61 -23.67 -4.48
C ILE A 112 3.39 -22.62 -5.29
N PRO A 113 4.14 -22.99 -6.34
CA PRO A 113 4.77 -22.02 -7.20
C PRO A 113 3.74 -21.05 -7.79
N ARG A 114 4.06 -19.76 -7.81
CA ARG A 114 3.20 -18.70 -8.34
C ARG A 114 2.93 -18.98 -9.82
N GLY A 115 1.66 -18.99 -10.22
CA GLY A 115 1.22 -19.31 -11.57
C GLY A 115 0.77 -20.76 -11.77
N ILE A 116 0.91 -21.63 -10.77
CA ILE A 116 0.33 -22.97 -10.77
C ILE A 116 -1.10 -22.92 -10.26
N ILE A 117 -2.01 -23.59 -10.98
CA ILE A 117 -3.42 -23.72 -10.61
C ILE A 117 -3.56 -24.92 -9.67
N GLU A 118 -4.23 -24.70 -8.55
CA GLU A 118 -4.62 -25.77 -7.64
C GLU A 118 -5.87 -26.48 -8.11
N CYS A 119 -5.95 -27.78 -7.84
CA CYS A 119 -7.07 -28.61 -8.23
C CYS A 119 -7.39 -29.63 -7.15
N ASN A 120 -8.64 -30.10 -7.14
CA ASN A 120 -9.09 -31.21 -6.31
C ASN A 120 -10.15 -32.01 -7.09
N ALA A 121 -10.86 -32.91 -6.43
CA ALA A 121 -11.90 -33.72 -7.08
C ALA A 121 -13.06 -32.90 -7.68
N THR A 122 -13.24 -31.63 -7.29
CA THR A 122 -14.33 -30.75 -7.74
C THR A 122 -13.86 -29.56 -8.58
N VAL A 123 -12.55 -29.27 -8.63
CA VAL A 123 -11.95 -28.16 -9.38
C VAL A 123 -11.17 -28.73 -10.57
N ASP A 124 -11.71 -28.53 -11.77
CA ASP A 124 -11.09 -28.92 -13.03
C ASP A 124 -10.00 -27.91 -13.45
N CYS A 125 -8.92 -28.40 -14.06
CA CYS A 125 -7.78 -27.61 -14.52
C CYS A 125 -8.10 -26.73 -15.74
N GLY A 126 -9.35 -26.70 -16.19
CA GLY A 126 -9.88 -25.77 -17.19
C GLY A 126 -9.37 -25.99 -18.62
N SER A 127 -8.50 -26.98 -18.85
CA SER A 127 -7.92 -27.29 -20.16
C SER A 127 -7.71 -28.80 -20.32
N LYS A 128 -8.02 -29.33 -21.52
CA LYS A 128 -7.93 -30.76 -21.86
C LYS A 128 -6.51 -31.35 -21.72
N ASN A 129 -5.50 -30.49 -21.70
CA ASN A 129 -4.10 -30.89 -21.63
C ASN A 129 -3.52 -30.80 -20.21
N TYR A 130 -4.33 -30.58 -19.17
CA TYR A 130 -3.84 -30.53 -17.79
C TYR A 130 -4.60 -31.53 -16.92
N ASN A 131 -3.87 -32.30 -16.11
CA ASN A 131 -4.46 -33.20 -15.13
C ASN A 131 -4.13 -32.75 -13.72
N CYS A 132 -5.08 -32.98 -12.81
CA CYS A 132 -4.83 -32.79 -11.40
C CYS A 132 -3.96 -33.93 -10.86
N ARG A 133 -2.75 -33.59 -10.37
CA ARG A 133 -1.86 -34.55 -9.72
C ARG A 133 -1.32 -33.94 -8.44
N ASN A 134 -1.54 -34.61 -7.31
CA ASN A 134 -1.15 -34.13 -5.98
C ASN A 134 -1.65 -32.71 -5.67
N GLY A 135 -2.86 -32.37 -6.13
CA GLY A 135 -3.51 -31.08 -5.83
C GLY A 135 -3.09 -29.91 -6.73
N ILE A 136 -2.27 -30.15 -7.76
CA ILE A 136 -1.85 -29.13 -8.73
C ILE A 136 -2.12 -29.58 -10.17
N CYS A 137 -2.45 -28.61 -11.02
CA CYS A 137 -2.62 -28.82 -12.45
C CYS A 137 -1.25 -28.94 -13.13
N ILE A 138 -0.98 -30.13 -13.68
CA ILE A 138 0.23 -30.39 -14.45
C ILE A 138 -0.13 -30.62 -15.92
N GLU A 139 0.71 -30.14 -16.83
CA GLU A 139 0.55 -30.40 -18.25
C GLU A 139 0.69 -31.90 -18.50
N GLN A 140 -0.31 -32.50 -19.14
CA GLN A 140 -0.21 -33.83 -19.70
C GLN A 140 0.86 -33.78 -20.78
N HIS A 141 2.08 -34.20 -20.46
CA HIS A 141 2.99 -34.62 -21.51
C HIS A 141 2.32 -35.76 -22.25
N ILE A 142 1.87 -35.46 -23.48
CA ILE A 142 1.38 -36.43 -24.47
C ILE A 142 2.31 -37.62 -24.43
N SER A 143 1.72 -38.81 -24.21
CA SER A 143 2.43 -40.05 -24.02
C SER A 143 3.52 -40.27 -25.07
N THR A 144 4.62 -40.81 -24.59
CA THR A 144 5.93 -41.17 -25.18
C THR A 144 5.98 -41.81 -26.58
N LEU A 145 4.90 -41.94 -27.35
CA LEU A 145 4.93 -42.50 -28.72
C LEU A 145 5.16 -41.45 -29.82
N GLU A 146 4.67 -40.21 -29.67
CA GLU A 146 4.92 -39.15 -30.66
C GLU A 146 6.30 -38.48 -30.50
N GLN A 147 6.79 -38.36 -29.25
CA GLN A 147 8.11 -37.78 -28.99
C GLN A 147 9.27 -38.73 -29.39
N ILE A 148 9.07 -40.05 -29.39
CA ILE A 148 10.08 -41.02 -29.88
C ILE A 148 10.34 -40.84 -31.39
N ASN A 149 9.34 -40.41 -32.16
CA ASN A 149 9.49 -40.18 -33.60
C ASN A 149 10.20 -38.86 -33.90
N LEU A 150 10.04 -37.82 -33.07
CA LEU A 150 10.83 -36.59 -33.19
C LEU A 150 12.27 -36.75 -32.68
N PHE A 151 12.50 -37.54 -31.62
CA PHE A 151 13.84 -37.70 -31.02
C PHE A 151 14.81 -38.54 -31.87
N LYS A 152 14.29 -39.36 -32.80
CA LYS A 152 15.10 -40.11 -33.78
C LYS A 152 15.60 -39.25 -34.94
N ALA A 153 14.94 -38.14 -35.26
CA ALA A 153 15.36 -37.24 -36.34
C ALA A 153 16.50 -36.29 -35.92
N THR A 154 16.67 -36.03 -34.62
CA THR A 154 17.60 -35.02 -34.11
C THR A 154 18.89 -35.58 -33.51
N ASN A 155 19.00 -36.90 -33.31
CA ASN A 155 20.17 -37.52 -32.65
C ASN A 155 21.27 -38.03 -33.59
N ASP A 156 21.08 -37.97 -34.91
CA ASP A 156 22.13 -38.31 -35.88
C ASP A 156 23.12 -37.15 -36.12
N GLN A 157 22.89 -35.96 -35.55
CA GLN A 157 23.76 -34.79 -35.73
C GLN A 157 24.59 -34.36 -34.51
N ALA A 158 24.51 -35.05 -33.36
CA ALA A 158 25.15 -34.57 -32.12
C ALA A 158 26.07 -35.60 -31.41
N LYS A 159 26.64 -36.56 -32.14
CA LYS A 159 27.73 -37.43 -31.64
C LYS A 159 29.07 -37.07 -32.28
N ASN A 160 29.58 -35.87 -31.98
CA ASN A 160 30.99 -35.54 -32.12
C ASN A 160 31.35 -34.33 -31.24
N SER A 161 31.58 -34.58 -29.95
CA SER A 161 32.66 -33.94 -29.16
C SER A 161 32.51 -34.29 -27.67
N GLU A 162 33.34 -35.23 -27.23
CA GLU A 162 33.69 -35.45 -25.83
C GLU A 162 34.62 -34.35 -25.28
N LYS A 163 34.77 -34.35 -23.94
CA LYS A 163 35.94 -33.92 -23.13
C LYS A 163 36.00 -32.42 -22.80
N ILE A 164 35.94 -32.00 -21.52
CA ILE A 164 37.04 -32.04 -20.51
C ILE A 164 36.50 -31.79 -19.07
N LYS A 165 37.16 -32.42 -18.08
CA LYS A 165 37.07 -32.43 -16.59
C LYS A 165 37.40 -31.03 -15.95
N GLY A 166 37.20 -30.65 -14.67
CA GLY A 166 36.75 -31.20 -13.38
C GLY A 166 37.21 -30.28 -12.19
N LYS A 167 36.65 -30.48 -10.97
CA LYS A 167 37.07 -30.03 -9.59
C LYS A 167 37.10 -28.49 -9.29
N GLU A 168 36.81 -27.96 -8.09
CA GLU A 168 37.24 -28.31 -6.71
C GLU A 168 36.39 -27.57 -5.61
N ALA A 169 36.54 -27.91 -4.32
CA ALA A 169 35.76 -27.47 -3.15
C ALA A 169 36.64 -26.83 -2.05
N VAL A 170 36.11 -25.91 -1.21
CA VAL A 170 36.75 -25.38 0.04
C VAL A 170 35.70 -25.00 1.12
N ASP A 171 36.08 -25.25 2.39
CA ASP A 171 35.36 -25.22 3.68
C ASP A 171 34.98 -23.84 4.30
N ILE A 172 34.06 -23.86 5.27
CA ILE A 172 33.73 -22.76 6.22
C ILE A 172 33.81 -23.28 7.67
N GLN A 173 34.41 -22.49 8.58
CA GLN A 173 34.41 -22.75 10.03
C GLN A 173 33.95 -21.51 10.83
N ALA A 174 33.44 -21.82 12.02
CA ALA A 174 32.53 -21.07 12.90
C ALA A 174 33.15 -20.01 13.84
N ASN A 175 32.28 -19.25 14.53
CA ASN A 175 32.30 -18.83 15.97
C ASN A 175 31.22 -17.70 16.15
N HIS A 176 30.37 -17.63 17.17
CA HIS A 176 30.63 -17.54 18.61
C HIS A 176 29.32 -17.65 19.43
N ALA A 177 29.43 -18.05 20.71
CA ALA A 177 28.34 -18.12 21.68
C ALA A 177 28.72 -17.51 23.04
N ASN A 178 27.69 -17.02 23.74
CA ASN A 178 27.52 -16.76 25.20
C ASN A 178 28.13 -15.49 25.84
N SER A 179 27.27 -14.67 26.49
CA SER A 179 26.93 -14.81 27.92
C SER A 179 25.96 -13.70 28.40
N ILE A 180 25.25 -13.97 29.50
CA ILE A 180 24.08 -13.27 30.07
C ILE A 180 24.35 -12.80 31.53
N LYS A 181 23.72 -11.66 31.90
CA LYS A 181 23.25 -11.12 33.21
C LYS A 181 24.22 -10.49 34.24
N ASN A 182 23.81 -9.30 34.71
CA ASN A 182 23.52 -8.99 36.13
C ASN A 182 22.64 -7.72 36.27
N ASP A 183 21.83 -7.69 37.34
CA ASP A 183 20.66 -6.84 37.61
C ASP A 183 20.91 -5.53 38.42
N LEU A 184 20.01 -4.54 38.20
CA LEU A 184 19.33 -3.56 39.09
C LEU A 184 20.08 -2.50 39.98
N HIS A 185 19.78 -1.22 39.65
CA HIS A 185 19.46 0.04 40.40
C HIS A 185 19.75 0.22 41.91
N PRO A 186 20.10 1.47 42.37
CA PRO A 186 19.10 2.53 42.62
C PRO A 186 19.61 3.96 42.32
N ASN A 187 18.79 4.84 41.73
CA ASN A 187 18.10 5.95 42.41
C ASN A 187 17.64 6.87 41.27
N GLN A 188 16.40 7.37 41.24
CA GLN A 188 16.06 8.75 40.82
C GLN A 188 14.61 9.03 41.21
N ALA A 189 14.44 9.67 42.37
CA ALA A 189 13.31 10.55 42.63
C ALA A 189 13.74 11.98 42.24
N SER A 190 12.75 12.78 41.85
CA SER A 190 12.78 14.22 41.51
C SER A 190 13.09 14.59 40.05
N ASN A 191 12.01 14.94 39.32
CA ASN A 191 11.89 16.11 38.44
C ASN A 191 10.60 16.00 37.60
N ILE A 192 9.44 16.31 38.19
CA ILE A 192 8.25 16.65 37.41
C ILE A 192 8.40 18.12 37.02
N ALA A 193 9.27 18.39 36.05
CA ALA A 193 9.22 19.62 35.29
C ALA A 193 8.05 19.47 34.30
N SER A 194 7.23 20.51 34.21
CA SER A 194 6.17 20.63 33.21
C SER A 194 6.73 20.35 31.82
N ASN A 195 6.50 19.15 31.30
CA ASN A 195 6.77 18.81 29.91
C ASN A 195 5.84 19.67 29.04
N SER A 196 6.33 20.84 28.61
CA SER A 196 5.75 21.54 27.48
C SER A 196 5.85 20.61 26.29
N LEU A 197 4.75 19.94 25.94
CA LEU A 197 4.62 19.21 24.69
C LEU A 197 4.79 20.25 23.58
N ASN A 198 5.97 20.29 22.98
CA ASN A 198 6.25 21.17 21.86
C ASN A 198 5.60 20.54 20.62
N GLY A 199 4.34 20.89 20.39
CA GLY A 199 3.66 20.62 19.13
C GLY A 199 4.28 21.44 18.01
N GLU A 200 4.37 20.83 16.83
CA GLU A 200 4.65 21.55 15.60
C GLU A 200 3.34 21.97 14.95
N GLU A 201 3.32 23.19 14.43
CA GLU A 201 2.20 23.74 13.67
C GLU A 201 2.38 23.41 12.19
N GLY A 202 1.30 22.93 11.58
CA GLY A 202 1.23 22.59 10.17
C GLY A 202 -0.10 23.02 9.56
N VAL A 203 -0.28 22.73 8.28
CA VAL A 203 -1.58 22.92 7.61
C VAL A 203 -1.96 21.68 6.79
N ASP A 204 -3.23 21.34 6.73
CA ASP A 204 -3.78 20.44 5.70
C ASP A 204 -4.56 21.25 4.65
N LEU A 205 -4.46 20.85 3.38
CA LEU A 205 -5.09 21.58 2.29
C LEU A 205 -5.43 20.74 1.07
N PHE A 206 -6.34 21.27 0.25
CA PHE A 206 -6.73 20.69 -1.03
C PHE A 206 -6.84 21.70 -2.17
N GLU A 207 -7.00 23.00 -1.86
CA GLU A 207 -7.00 24.05 -2.89
C GLU A 207 -5.59 24.26 -3.44
N LEU A 208 -5.50 24.67 -4.71
CA LEU A 208 -4.21 24.97 -5.31
C LEU A 208 -3.58 26.16 -4.58
N THR A 209 -2.43 25.92 -3.97
CA THR A 209 -1.68 26.89 -3.18
C THR A 209 -0.35 27.17 -3.88
N SER A 210 -0.07 28.43 -4.15
CA SER A 210 1.14 28.91 -4.82
C SER A 210 2.38 28.84 -3.92
N ILE A 211 3.56 28.93 -4.53
CA ILE A 211 4.83 28.97 -3.81
C ILE A 211 4.89 30.14 -2.82
N ASP A 212 4.40 31.32 -3.20
CA ASP A 212 4.45 32.51 -2.33
C ASP A 212 3.45 32.43 -1.17
N GLU A 213 2.31 31.76 -1.36
CA GLU A 213 1.40 31.44 -0.26
C GLU A 213 2.05 30.46 0.73
N PHE A 214 2.73 29.41 0.25
CA PHE A 214 3.48 28.51 1.14
C PHE A 214 4.63 29.20 1.88
N LYS A 215 5.34 30.14 1.23
CA LYS A 215 6.34 30.96 1.93
C LYS A 215 5.68 31.82 3.01
N CYS A 216 4.53 32.43 2.72
CA CYS A 216 3.77 33.20 3.69
C CYS A 216 3.38 32.34 4.91
N LEU A 217 2.86 31.12 4.68
CA LEU A 217 2.54 30.17 5.75
C LEU A 217 3.76 29.85 6.62
N LYS A 218 4.90 29.57 5.97
CA LYS A 218 6.16 29.24 6.67
C LYS A 218 6.70 30.42 7.48
N GLU A 219 6.75 31.60 6.90
CA GLU A 219 7.43 32.78 7.45
C GLU A 219 6.56 33.51 8.48
N ASN A 220 5.26 33.62 8.24
CA ASN A 220 4.35 34.40 9.08
C ASN A 220 3.56 33.56 10.08
N LEU A 221 3.29 32.29 9.76
CA LEU A 221 2.53 31.37 10.62
C LEU A 221 3.41 30.23 11.17
N SER A 222 4.72 30.28 10.95
CA SER A 222 5.67 29.28 11.46
C SER A 222 5.38 27.84 11.05
N VAL A 223 4.57 27.62 9.99
CA VAL A 223 4.18 26.30 9.49
C VAL A 223 5.42 25.46 9.19
N LYS A 224 5.50 24.27 9.80
CA LYS A 224 6.63 23.33 9.70
C LYS A 224 6.37 22.22 8.70
N PHE A 225 5.11 21.80 8.59
CA PHE A 225 4.69 20.73 7.70
C PHE A 225 3.37 21.06 7.00
N VAL A 226 3.15 20.43 5.85
CA VAL A 226 1.87 20.46 5.14
C VAL A 226 1.39 19.04 4.86
N ILE A 227 0.08 18.81 4.93
CA ILE A 227 -0.58 17.57 4.52
C ILE A 227 -1.49 17.87 3.32
N VAL A 228 -1.10 17.42 2.12
CA VAL A 228 -1.83 17.72 0.88
C VAL A 228 -2.83 16.61 0.56
N ARG A 229 -4.08 16.97 0.23
CA ARG A 229 -5.03 15.96 -0.28
C ARG A 229 -4.53 15.34 -1.58
N ALA A 230 -4.39 14.03 -1.61
CA ALA A 230 -4.00 13.28 -2.81
C ALA A 230 -5.16 12.51 -3.46
N SER A 231 -6.17 12.13 -2.68
CA SER A 231 -7.36 11.42 -3.17
C SER A 231 -8.61 11.90 -2.48
N ARG A 232 -9.74 11.81 -3.20
CA ARG A 232 -11.05 12.30 -2.80
C ARG A 232 -11.99 11.17 -2.41
N SER A 233 -12.97 11.48 -1.58
CA SER A 233 -14.06 10.60 -1.14
C SER A 233 -14.88 9.99 -2.28
N ASN A 234 -14.80 10.57 -3.49
CA ASN A 234 -15.42 10.05 -4.71
C ASN A 234 -14.45 9.22 -5.59
N GLY A 235 -13.32 8.77 -5.04
CA GLY A 235 -12.39 7.86 -5.70
C GLY A 235 -11.48 8.50 -6.75
N TYR A 236 -11.63 9.81 -7.00
CA TYR A 236 -10.75 10.53 -7.91
C TYR A 236 -9.47 10.99 -7.21
N PHE A 237 -8.37 10.94 -7.95
CA PHE A 237 -7.13 11.64 -7.59
C PHE A 237 -7.38 13.15 -7.55
N ASP A 238 -6.84 13.85 -6.56
CA ASP A 238 -6.97 15.30 -6.51
C ASP A 238 -6.02 15.93 -7.54
N SER A 239 -6.57 16.69 -8.49
CA SER A 239 -5.79 17.32 -9.56
C SER A 239 -4.76 18.34 -9.06
N ASN A 240 -4.95 18.88 -7.85
CA ASN A 240 -4.02 19.87 -7.27
C ASN A 240 -2.86 19.22 -6.51
N ALA A 241 -2.93 17.91 -6.21
CA ALA A 241 -1.99 17.24 -5.31
C ALA A 241 -0.52 17.41 -5.74
N VAL A 242 -0.22 17.11 -7.00
CA VAL A 242 1.14 17.21 -7.55
C VAL A 242 1.67 18.64 -7.46
N ALA A 243 0.87 19.63 -7.88
CA ALA A 243 1.26 21.03 -7.87
C ALA A 243 1.49 21.55 -6.44
N ASN A 244 0.60 21.22 -5.51
CA ASN A 244 0.73 21.60 -4.10
C ASN A 244 1.98 21.00 -3.45
N ILE A 245 2.26 19.71 -3.70
CA ILE A 245 3.47 19.06 -3.20
C ILE A 245 4.73 19.75 -3.74
N MET A 246 4.78 20.00 -5.05
CA MET A 246 5.92 20.68 -5.68
C MET A 246 6.09 22.11 -5.18
N ASN A 247 4.99 22.86 -5.03
CA ASN A 247 5.01 24.24 -4.54
C ASN A 247 5.45 24.32 -3.09
N ALA A 248 5.01 23.40 -2.23
CA ALA A 248 5.41 23.35 -0.83
C ALA A 248 6.92 23.09 -0.68
N TRP A 249 7.47 22.14 -1.45
CA TRP A 249 8.91 21.90 -1.49
C TRP A 249 9.68 23.10 -2.02
N ALA A 250 9.20 23.73 -3.10
CA ALA A 250 9.83 24.91 -3.68
C ALA A 250 9.80 26.13 -2.75
N ALA A 251 8.79 26.24 -1.88
CA ALA A 251 8.71 27.23 -0.81
C ALA A 251 9.59 26.89 0.42
N GLY A 252 10.17 25.68 0.44
CA GLY A 252 11.04 25.21 1.50
C GLY A 252 10.28 24.78 2.76
N ILE A 253 9.04 24.31 2.66
CA ILE A 253 8.39 23.60 3.79
C ILE A 253 9.24 22.36 4.13
N ASN A 254 9.43 22.08 5.42
CA ASN A 254 10.36 21.04 5.86
C ASN A 254 9.82 19.62 5.62
N GLU A 255 8.50 19.46 5.77
CA GLU A 255 7.82 18.17 5.66
C GLU A 255 6.55 18.34 4.83
N VAL A 256 6.43 17.55 3.77
CA VAL A 256 5.27 17.54 2.88
C VAL A 256 4.72 16.13 2.89
N ASP A 257 3.59 15.95 3.56
CA ASP A 257 2.86 14.71 3.65
C ASP A 257 1.63 14.76 2.73
N ILE A 258 0.94 13.63 2.58
CA ILE A 258 -0.33 13.57 1.87
C ILE A 258 -1.43 12.99 2.73
N TYR A 259 -2.69 13.34 2.48
CA TYR A 259 -3.82 12.59 3.00
C TYR A 259 -4.68 12.01 1.87
N ILE A 260 -5.25 10.84 2.14
CA ILE A 260 -6.23 10.18 1.29
C ILE A 260 -7.58 10.30 1.99
N PHE A 261 -8.54 10.97 1.36
CA PHE A 261 -9.95 10.86 1.71
C PHE A 261 -10.49 9.62 0.98
N PRO A 262 -10.65 8.47 1.66
CA PRO A 262 -10.94 7.22 0.99
C PRO A 262 -12.33 7.24 0.38
N CYS A 263 -12.52 6.64 -0.80
CA CYS A 263 -13.85 6.24 -1.19
C CYS A 263 -14.19 4.85 -0.62
N VAL A 264 -15.07 4.83 0.38
CA VAL A 264 -15.39 3.63 1.15
C VAL A 264 -16.48 2.78 0.47
N LYS A 265 -17.43 3.42 -0.19
CA LYS A 265 -18.60 2.75 -0.79
C LYS A 265 -18.63 2.91 -2.31
N PRO A 266 -18.34 1.85 -3.07
CA PRO A 266 -18.27 1.85 -4.55
C PRO A 266 -19.54 2.22 -5.33
N LYS A 267 -20.61 2.70 -4.69
CA LYS A 267 -21.94 2.81 -5.30
C LYS A 267 -22.77 4.04 -4.89
N LEU A 268 -22.21 4.98 -4.12
CA LEU A 268 -23.00 6.11 -3.61
C LEU A 268 -22.95 7.38 -4.47
N VAL A 269 -21.97 7.48 -5.38
CA VAL A 269 -21.97 8.51 -6.42
C VAL A 269 -22.29 7.80 -7.73
N GLU A 270 -23.40 8.17 -8.36
CA GLU A 270 -23.83 7.60 -9.63
C GLU A 270 -22.70 7.74 -10.68
N ASN A 271 -22.36 6.63 -11.35
CA ASN A 271 -21.24 6.53 -12.30
C ASN A 271 -19.81 6.59 -11.72
N VAL A 272 -19.63 6.46 -10.40
CA VAL A 272 -18.31 6.32 -9.77
C VAL A 272 -18.15 4.93 -9.19
N ILE A 273 -17.21 4.15 -9.75
CA ILE A 273 -16.78 2.88 -9.18
C ILE A 273 -15.60 3.19 -8.26
N CYS A 274 -15.84 3.16 -6.95
CA CYS A 274 -14.73 3.20 -6.02
C CYS A 274 -14.03 1.85 -5.99
N ASP A 275 -12.71 1.88 -6.09
CA ASP A 275 -11.89 0.70 -5.89
C ASP A 275 -11.92 0.29 -4.41
N ASN A 276 -11.38 -0.88 -4.07
CA ASN A 276 -11.13 -1.20 -2.67
C ASN A 276 -10.07 -0.25 -2.07
N ALA A 277 -9.94 -0.24 -0.74
CA ALA A 277 -9.00 0.64 -0.03
C ALA A 277 -7.58 0.59 -0.62
N ARG A 278 -7.07 -0.63 -0.83
CA ARG A 278 -5.76 -0.90 -1.43
C ARG A 278 -5.63 -0.33 -2.83
N GLY A 279 -6.64 -0.52 -3.68
CA GLY A 279 -6.65 -0.01 -5.05
C GLY A 279 -6.58 1.52 -5.10
N THR A 280 -7.34 2.19 -4.24
CA THR A 280 -7.33 3.67 -4.14
C THR A 280 -5.94 4.19 -3.77
N ILE A 281 -5.25 3.55 -2.82
CA ILE A 281 -3.88 3.92 -2.41
C ILE A 281 -2.92 3.71 -3.56
N ILE A 282 -2.85 2.50 -4.12
CA ILE A 282 -1.89 2.16 -5.18
C ILE A 282 -2.06 3.11 -6.36
N GLN A 283 -3.29 3.42 -6.77
CA GLN A 283 -3.54 4.37 -7.85
C GLN A 283 -3.05 5.78 -7.51
N THR A 284 -3.24 6.22 -6.27
CA THR A 284 -2.80 7.55 -5.79
C THR A 284 -1.27 7.63 -5.75
N LEU A 285 -0.62 6.63 -5.14
CA LEU A 285 0.84 6.54 -5.03
C LEU A 285 1.49 6.48 -6.42
N ASN A 286 0.99 5.62 -7.31
CA ASN A 286 1.49 5.53 -8.69
C ASN A 286 1.35 6.86 -9.43
N LYS A 287 0.26 7.61 -9.24
CA LYS A 287 0.08 8.93 -9.87
C LYS A 287 1.08 9.94 -9.35
N LEU A 288 1.33 9.97 -8.04
CA LEU A 288 2.35 10.85 -7.45
C LEU A 288 3.75 10.49 -7.92
N GLU A 289 4.10 9.21 -7.91
CA GLU A 289 5.39 8.69 -8.37
C GLU A 289 5.64 9.00 -9.85
N ASN A 290 4.66 8.73 -10.72
CA ASN A 290 4.75 9.02 -12.15
C ASN A 290 4.91 10.52 -12.46
N ASN A 291 4.52 11.40 -11.52
CA ASN A 291 4.73 12.85 -11.62
C ASN A 291 5.95 13.34 -10.83
N ASN A 292 6.78 12.43 -10.30
CA ASN A 292 7.93 12.74 -9.45
C ASN A 292 7.59 13.59 -8.21
N ALA A 293 6.37 13.49 -7.70
CA ALA A 293 5.94 14.19 -6.50
C ALA A 293 6.44 13.41 -5.26
N LYS A 294 7.43 13.98 -4.55
CA LYS A 294 7.98 13.40 -3.32
C LYS A 294 7.16 13.84 -2.11
N PHE A 295 6.92 12.96 -1.16
CA PHE A 295 6.22 13.25 0.08
C PHE A 295 6.75 12.34 1.20
N GLY A 296 6.41 12.66 2.44
CA GLY A 296 6.72 11.88 3.63
C GLY A 296 5.64 10.85 3.93
N ASN A 297 4.82 11.13 4.94
CA ASN A 297 3.79 10.22 5.41
C ASN A 297 2.52 10.26 4.54
N VAL A 298 1.78 9.16 4.60
CA VAL A 298 0.42 9.05 4.07
C VAL A 298 -0.54 9.00 5.24
N TRP A 299 -1.48 9.95 5.26
CA TRP A 299 -2.53 10.07 6.26
C TRP A 299 -3.85 9.55 5.69
N LEU A 300 -4.66 8.91 6.53
CA LEU A 300 -6.00 8.50 6.17
C LEU A 300 -7.01 9.45 6.82
N ASP A 301 -7.78 10.15 5.99
CA ASP A 301 -8.81 11.08 6.44
C ASP A 301 -10.12 10.32 6.71
N ILE A 302 -10.31 9.91 7.96
CA ILE A 302 -11.49 9.15 8.41
C ILE A 302 -12.54 10.12 8.94
N GLU A 303 -13.37 10.63 8.04
CA GLU A 303 -14.49 11.52 8.38
C GLU A 303 -15.81 11.10 7.71
N GLU A 304 -16.94 11.47 8.31
CA GLU A 304 -18.27 11.26 7.71
C GLU A 304 -18.62 12.39 6.75
N LEU A 305 -19.21 12.05 5.60
CA LEU A 305 -19.93 13.03 4.80
C LEU A 305 -21.17 13.55 5.56
N LYS A 306 -21.64 14.76 5.21
CA LYS A 306 -22.79 15.41 5.86
C LYS A 306 -24.06 14.53 5.91
N ASP A 307 -24.25 13.66 4.92
CA ASP A 307 -25.40 12.74 4.80
C ASP A 307 -25.20 11.42 5.56
N LYS A 308 -24.05 11.23 6.21
CA LYS A 308 -23.62 10.02 6.93
C LYS A 308 -23.65 8.77 6.07
N SER A 309 -23.62 8.93 4.76
CA SER A 309 -23.74 7.82 3.83
C SER A 309 -22.38 7.20 3.51
N HIS A 310 -21.27 7.89 3.78
CA HIS A 310 -19.92 7.47 3.37
C HIS A 310 -19.47 6.12 3.95
N TRP A 311 -19.54 5.96 5.28
CA TRP A 311 -19.05 4.77 5.98
C TRP A 311 -20.14 3.72 6.19
N TYR A 312 -19.77 2.43 6.21
CA TYR A 312 -20.75 1.37 6.47
C TYR A 312 -21.33 1.53 7.88
N LYS A 313 -22.62 1.20 8.04
CA LYS A 313 -23.21 1.05 9.40
C LYS A 313 -22.59 -0.12 10.15
N ASP A 314 -22.05 -1.09 9.41
CA ASP A 314 -21.34 -2.25 9.91
C ASP A 314 -19.89 -1.89 10.24
N LYS A 315 -19.55 -1.92 11.53
CA LYS A 315 -18.21 -1.60 12.02
C LYS A 315 -17.15 -2.59 11.50
N THR A 316 -17.51 -3.85 11.31
CA THR A 316 -16.60 -4.89 10.80
C THR A 316 -16.13 -4.53 9.41
N LYS A 317 -17.05 -4.09 8.54
CA LYS A 317 -16.71 -3.65 7.17
C LYS A 317 -15.85 -2.39 7.13
N ASN A 318 -16.06 -1.46 8.07
CA ASN A 318 -15.20 -0.29 8.19
C ASN A 318 -13.77 -0.68 8.64
N LEU A 319 -13.66 -1.62 9.59
CA LEU A 319 -12.37 -2.15 10.03
C LEU A 319 -11.66 -2.90 8.89
N GLU A 320 -12.35 -3.81 8.20
CA GLU A 320 -11.81 -4.52 7.02
C GLU A 320 -11.29 -3.54 5.95
N PHE A 321 -12.01 -2.43 5.73
CA PHE A 321 -11.58 -1.37 4.82
C PHE A 321 -10.31 -0.67 5.29
N ILE A 322 -10.25 -0.26 6.56
CA ILE A 322 -9.08 0.42 7.16
C ILE A 322 -7.88 -0.52 7.21
N GLU A 323 -8.07 -1.78 7.58
CA GLU A 323 -7.01 -2.79 7.61
C GLU A 323 -6.42 -3.01 6.22
N ALA A 324 -7.26 -3.10 5.18
CA ALA A 324 -6.81 -3.19 3.80
C ALA A 324 -5.94 -2.00 3.35
N PHE A 325 -6.01 -0.86 4.03
CA PHE A 325 -5.13 0.29 3.82
C PHE A 325 -3.72 0.04 4.38
N CYS A 326 -3.61 -0.57 5.56
CA CYS A 326 -2.36 -0.78 6.28
C CYS A 326 -1.46 -1.88 5.68
N PHE A 327 -1.96 -2.71 4.76
CA PHE A 327 -1.24 -3.83 4.14
C PHE A 327 -0.65 -3.52 2.74
N CYS A 328 -0.35 -2.25 2.44
CA CYS A 328 0.24 -1.82 1.16
C CYS A 328 1.75 -1.70 1.23
#